data_AF-A0A2D6U0P0-F1
#
_entry.id   AF-A0A2D6U0P0-F1
#
_cell.length_a   1.000
_cell.length_b   1.000
_cell.length_c   1.000
_cell.angle_alpha   90.00
_cell.angle_beta   90.00
_cell.angle_gamma   90.00
#
_symmetry.space_group_name_H-M   'P 1'
#
loop_
_entity.id
_entity.type
_entity.pdbx_description
1 polymer ?
#
loop_
_entity_poly.entity_id
_entity_poly.type
_entity_poly.pdbx_seq_one_letter_code
_entity_poly.pdbx_strand_id
1 'polypeptide(L)'
;MAYFPTATQAKERSQGNLVVAKEVTAIEQAILTAIAASTMTATVSDDTDMTDSTTTDALSEAYYASWKASTTNAVYDEQMTEVKKHFSDKGYTCSRVANTGATTGSHSGATGLVFKWSVSWS
;
A
#
# COMPACT_ATOMS: atom_id res chain seq x y z
N MET A 1 -21.94 -2.12 -24.96
CA MET A 1 -21.74 -0.65 -24.89
C MET A 1 -20.47 -0.39 -24.11
N ALA A 2 -19.52 0.36 -24.68
CA ALA A 2 -18.32 0.77 -23.94
C ALA A 2 -18.73 1.89 -22.97
N TYR A 3 -18.60 1.63 -21.66
CA TYR A 3 -18.76 2.65 -20.63
C TYR A 3 -17.47 3.49 -20.62
N PHE A 4 -17.54 4.69 -21.18
CA PHE A 4 -16.43 5.64 -21.09
C PHE A 4 -16.52 6.34 -19.74
N PRO A 5 -15.51 6.22 -18.87
CA PRO A 5 -15.50 6.92 -17.60
C PRO A 5 -15.60 8.43 -17.84
N THR A 6 -16.39 9.10 -17.02
CA THR A 6 -16.57 10.56 -17.07
C THR A 6 -15.23 11.28 -16.78
N ALA A 7 -15.07 12.52 -17.22
CA ALA A 7 -13.83 13.28 -17.01
C ALA A 7 -13.42 13.40 -15.52
N THR A 8 -14.40 13.44 -14.61
CA THR A 8 -14.17 13.39 -13.16
C THR A 8 -13.60 12.04 -12.73
N GLN A 9 -14.20 10.93 -13.18
CA GLN A 9 -13.71 9.57 -12.92
C GLN A 9 -12.33 9.31 -13.54
N ALA A 10 -12.02 9.90 -14.69
CA ALA A 10 -10.69 9.80 -15.30
C ALA A 10 -9.63 10.57 -14.50
N LYS A 11 -9.97 11.73 -13.94
CA LYS A 11 -9.08 12.50 -13.06
C LYS A 11 -8.90 11.84 -11.69
N GLU A 12 -9.95 11.26 -11.12
CA GLU A 12 -9.88 10.46 -9.89
C GLU A 12 -9.06 9.19 -10.11
N ARG A 13 -9.28 8.47 -11.22
CA ARG A 13 -8.45 7.33 -11.61
C ARG A 13 -7.01 7.73 -11.87
N SER A 14 -6.75 8.87 -12.53
CA SER A 14 -5.38 9.35 -12.76
C SER A 14 -4.64 9.72 -11.46
N GLN A 15 -5.35 10.30 -10.48
CA GLN A 15 -4.77 10.61 -9.16
C GLN A 15 -4.58 9.35 -8.32
N GLY A 16 -5.55 8.42 -8.35
CA GLY A 16 -5.40 7.10 -7.74
C GLY A 16 -4.25 6.29 -8.34
N ASN A 17 -4.03 6.43 -9.65
CA ASN A 17 -2.91 5.81 -10.35
C ASN A 17 -1.56 6.37 -9.89
N LEU A 18 -1.49 7.63 -9.42
CA LEU A 18 -0.25 8.18 -8.86
C LEU A 18 0.10 7.54 -7.51
N VAL A 19 -0.88 7.37 -6.63
CA VAL A 19 -0.67 6.70 -5.33
C VAL A 19 -0.22 5.25 -5.54
N VAL A 20 -0.92 4.52 -6.42
CA VAL A 20 -0.54 3.14 -6.79
C VAL A 20 0.87 3.09 -7.40
N ALA A 21 1.22 4.01 -8.30
CA ALA A 21 2.54 4.04 -8.92
C ALA A 21 3.67 4.34 -7.92
N LYS A 22 3.45 5.27 -6.99
CA LYS A 22 4.40 5.54 -5.89
C LYS A 22 4.58 4.31 -5.01
N GLU A 23 3.49 3.65 -4.65
CA GLU A 23 3.52 2.46 -3.79
C GLU A 23 4.28 1.30 -4.44
N VAL A 24 4.00 1.04 -5.72
CA VAL A 24 4.71 0.07 -6.52
C VAL A 24 6.20 0.38 -6.55
N THR A 25 6.57 1.64 -6.80
CA THR A 25 7.97 2.06 -6.86
C THR A 25 8.67 1.84 -5.51
N ALA A 26 8.02 2.16 -4.39
CA ALA A 26 8.57 1.95 -3.05
C ALA A 26 8.82 0.46 -2.76
N ILE A 27 7.86 -0.41 -3.12
CA ILE A 27 8.01 -1.86 -2.97
C ILE A 27 9.11 -2.41 -3.90
N GLU A 28 9.21 -1.93 -5.14
CA GLU A 28 10.28 -2.33 -6.07
C GLU A 28 11.67 -1.95 -5.53
N GLN A 29 11.82 -0.75 -4.95
CA GLN A 29 13.06 -0.34 -4.28
C GLN A 29 13.39 -1.23 -3.08
N ALA A 30 12.40 -1.59 -2.26
CA ALA A 30 12.59 -2.50 -1.15
C ALA A 30 13.00 -3.91 -1.61
N ILE A 31 12.42 -4.41 -2.71
CA ILE A 31 12.82 -5.69 -3.33
C ILE A 31 14.27 -5.63 -3.82
N LEU A 32 14.66 -4.58 -4.55
CA LEU A 32 16.05 -4.43 -5.02
C LEU A 32 17.05 -4.39 -3.87
N THR A 33 16.71 -3.71 -2.77
CA THR A 33 17.53 -3.65 -1.56
C THR A 33 17.66 -5.02 -0.91
N ALA A 34 16.55 -5.78 -0.81
CA ALA A 34 16.56 -7.14 -0.26
C ALA A 34 17.35 -8.12 -1.15
N ILE A 35 17.25 -8.00 -2.48
CA ILE A 35 18.07 -8.80 -3.42
C ILE A 35 19.55 -8.50 -3.21
N ALA A 36 19.93 -7.22 -3.08
CA ALA A 36 21.31 -6.83 -2.79
C ALA A 36 21.81 -7.38 -1.44
N ALA A 37 20.91 -7.53 -0.47
CA ALA A 37 21.17 -8.15 0.83
C ALA A 37 21.06 -9.69 0.82
N SER A 38 20.80 -10.31 -0.34
CA SER A 38 20.57 -11.77 -0.49
C SER A 38 19.40 -12.33 0.32
N THR A 39 18.38 -11.52 0.64
CA THR A 39 17.14 -11.94 1.27
C THR A 39 16.01 -12.10 0.25
N MET A 40 15.19 -13.14 0.42
CA MET A 40 14.04 -13.43 -0.45
C MET A 40 12.73 -12.79 0.03
N THR A 41 12.85 -11.81 0.91
CA THR A 41 11.75 -11.08 1.53
C THR A 41 12.07 -9.59 1.56
N ALA A 42 11.06 -8.77 1.29
CA ALA A 42 11.12 -7.31 1.37
C ALA A 42 9.91 -6.78 2.13
N THR A 43 10.11 -5.71 2.90
CA THR A 43 9.05 -5.07 3.66
C THR A 43 9.09 -3.56 3.47
N VAL A 44 7.93 -2.96 3.25
CA VAL A 44 7.73 -1.50 3.28
C VAL A 44 6.81 -1.21 4.45
N SER A 45 7.36 -0.57 5.49
CA SER A 45 6.69 -0.37 6.77
C SER A 45 6.29 1.07 7.06
N ASP A 46 6.78 2.04 6.27
CA ASP A 46 6.58 3.47 6.49
C ASP A 46 6.92 4.27 5.22
N ASP A 47 6.75 5.60 5.29
CA ASP A 47 7.10 6.60 4.28
C ASP A 47 6.33 6.49 2.94
N THR A 48 5.16 5.85 2.95
CA THR A 48 4.26 5.81 1.78
C THR A 48 2.84 6.22 2.14
N ASP A 49 2.10 6.77 1.17
CA ASP A 49 0.69 7.17 1.35
C ASP A 49 -0.19 6.04 1.94
N MET A 50 0.18 4.75 1.74
CA MET A 50 -0.55 3.60 2.27
C MET A 50 0.03 2.98 3.57
N THR A 51 1.32 3.16 3.86
CA THR A 51 2.01 2.50 4.99
C THR A 51 2.54 3.46 6.05
N ASP A 52 2.42 4.77 5.82
CA ASP A 52 2.91 5.81 6.71
C ASP A 52 2.40 5.61 8.15
N SER A 53 3.34 5.50 9.08
CA SER A 53 3.08 5.29 10.49
C SER A 53 3.62 6.41 11.39
N THR A 54 4.23 7.43 10.78
CA THR A 54 4.96 8.50 11.46
C THR A 54 4.38 9.89 11.24
N THR A 55 3.65 10.12 10.16
CA THR A 55 2.97 11.41 9.98
C THR A 55 1.63 11.44 10.71
N THR A 56 1.06 12.64 10.85
CA THR A 56 -0.28 12.83 11.43
C THR A 56 -1.39 12.63 10.39
N ASP A 57 -1.05 12.23 9.16
CA ASP A 57 -2.03 11.97 8.12
C ASP A 57 -2.77 10.65 8.42
N ALA A 58 -4.11 10.72 8.46
CA ALA A 58 -4.96 9.57 8.72
C ALA A 58 -5.20 8.71 7.47
N LEU A 59 -4.54 9.02 6.34
CA LEU A 59 -4.73 8.31 5.08
C LEU A 59 -4.36 6.82 5.18
N SER A 60 -3.21 6.48 5.78
CA SER A 60 -2.77 5.10 5.97
C SER A 60 -3.71 4.31 6.90
N GLU A 61 -4.24 4.96 7.94
CA GLU A 61 -5.29 4.40 8.82
C GLU A 61 -6.59 4.15 8.06
N ALA A 62 -6.95 5.01 7.12
CA ALA A 62 -8.14 4.83 6.28
C ALA A 62 -7.97 3.66 5.30
N TYR A 63 -6.78 3.45 4.73
CA TYR A 63 -6.48 2.24 3.95
C TYR A 63 -6.54 0.99 4.83
N TYR A 64 -5.99 1.05 6.04
CA TYR A 64 -6.05 -0.05 7.00
C TYR A 64 -7.49 -0.39 7.40
N ALA A 65 -8.31 0.62 7.70
CA ALA A 65 -9.72 0.46 8.03
C ALA A 65 -10.51 -0.15 6.86
N SER A 66 -10.19 0.23 5.60
CA SER A 66 -10.77 -0.39 4.41
C SER A 66 -10.37 -1.87 4.30
N TRP A 67 -9.08 -2.17 4.46
CA TRP A 67 -8.60 -3.55 4.43
C TRP A 67 -9.21 -4.43 5.54
N LYS A 68 -9.39 -3.88 6.75
CA LYS A 68 -10.03 -4.57 7.88
C LYS A 68 -11.56 -4.59 7.80
N ALA A 69 -12.15 -3.98 6.76
CA ALA A 69 -13.59 -3.81 6.58
C ALA A 69 -14.28 -3.08 7.74
N SER A 70 -13.54 -2.22 8.46
CA SER A 70 -14.08 -1.34 9.51
C SER A 70 -14.71 -0.07 8.92
N THR A 71 -14.28 0.34 7.74
CA THR A 71 -14.93 1.38 6.92
C THR A 71 -14.72 1.02 5.45
N THR A 72 -15.77 0.66 4.72
CA THR A 72 -15.62 0.23 3.32
C THR A 72 -15.37 1.44 2.42
N ASN A 73 -14.22 1.47 1.75
CA ASN A 73 -13.92 2.43 0.69
C ASN A 73 -13.47 1.69 -0.57
N ALA A 74 -14.35 1.65 -1.57
CA ALA A 74 -14.10 0.93 -2.82
C ALA A 74 -12.85 1.41 -3.57
N VAL A 75 -12.50 2.70 -3.47
CA VAL A 75 -11.31 3.25 -4.13
C VAL A 75 -10.04 2.74 -3.47
N TYR A 76 -10.00 2.72 -2.14
CA TYR A 76 -8.84 2.22 -1.40
C TYR A 76 -8.66 0.71 -1.56
N ASP A 77 -9.77 -0.03 -1.58
CA ASP A 77 -9.76 -1.47 -1.86
C ASP A 77 -9.26 -1.78 -3.27
N GLU A 78 -9.69 -1.00 -4.28
CA GLU A 78 -9.23 -1.11 -5.66
C GLU A 78 -7.72 -0.84 -5.76
N GLN A 79 -7.25 0.29 -5.23
CA GLN A 79 -5.83 0.66 -5.25
C GLN A 79 -4.94 -0.38 -4.56
N MET A 80 -5.32 -0.83 -3.37
CA MET A 80 -4.59 -1.88 -2.65
C MET A 80 -4.61 -3.22 -3.40
N THR A 81 -5.64 -3.48 -4.21
CA THR A 81 -5.73 -4.68 -5.05
C THR A 81 -4.83 -4.55 -6.27
N GLU A 82 -4.78 -3.38 -6.91
CA GLU A 82 -3.89 -3.09 -8.04
C GLU A 82 -2.41 -3.24 -7.65
N VAL A 83 -1.99 -2.69 -6.50
CA VAL A 83 -0.62 -2.87 -5.99
C VAL A 83 -0.28 -4.34 -5.86
N LYS A 84 -1.13 -5.14 -5.19
CA LYS A 84 -0.92 -6.58 -5.07
C LYS A 84 -0.85 -7.28 -6.42
N LYS A 85 -1.75 -6.90 -7.34
CA LYS A 85 -1.85 -7.50 -8.67
C LYS A 85 -0.57 -7.28 -9.49
N HIS A 86 0.01 -6.08 -9.44
CA HIS A 86 1.27 -5.76 -10.13
C HIS A 86 2.40 -6.72 -9.76
N PHE A 87 2.50 -7.09 -8.48
CA PHE A 87 3.52 -8.02 -7.97
C PHE A 87 3.15 -9.49 -8.21
N SER A 88 1.90 -9.88 -8.00
CA SER A 88 1.47 -11.27 -8.25
C SER A 88 1.58 -11.67 -9.71
N ASP A 89 1.29 -10.76 -10.64
CA ASP A 89 1.44 -11.01 -12.09
C ASP A 89 2.90 -11.26 -12.49
N LYS A 90 3.87 -10.84 -11.66
CA LYS A 90 5.32 -11.06 -11.84
C LYS A 90 5.87 -12.25 -11.04
N GLY A 91 5.00 -13.01 -10.35
CA GLY A 91 5.40 -14.18 -9.56
C GLY A 91 5.79 -13.88 -8.10
N TYR A 92 5.63 -12.64 -7.63
CA TYR A 92 5.86 -12.30 -6.22
C TYR A 92 4.60 -12.57 -5.39
N THR A 93 4.79 -12.99 -4.15
CA THR A 93 3.71 -13.00 -3.16
C THR A 93 3.72 -11.68 -2.41
N CYS A 94 2.77 -10.78 -2.72
CA CYS A 94 2.60 -9.50 -2.03
C CYS A 94 1.40 -9.55 -1.09
N SER A 95 1.63 -9.26 0.20
CA SER A 95 0.61 -9.29 1.24
C SER A 95 0.67 -8.05 2.13
N ARG A 96 -0.49 -7.68 2.67
CA ARG A 96 -0.62 -6.67 3.73
C ARG A 96 -0.52 -7.36 5.07
N VAL A 97 0.27 -6.80 5.98
CA VAL A 97 0.45 -7.31 7.35
C VAL A 97 0.24 -6.14 8.32
N ALA A 98 -0.45 -6.36 9.43
CA ALA A 98 -0.59 -5.32 10.44
C ALA A 98 0.80 -4.85 10.93
N ASN A 99 1.01 -3.54 10.96
CA ASN A 99 2.27 -2.97 11.43
C ASN A 99 2.19 -2.75 12.94
N THR A 100 2.51 -3.79 13.71
CA THR A 100 2.55 -3.73 15.18
C THR A 100 3.79 -3.01 15.73
N GLY A 101 4.77 -2.74 14.86
CA GLY A 101 6.00 -2.01 15.19
C GLY A 101 5.94 -0.52 14.87
N ALA A 102 4.79 0.00 14.44
CA ALA A 102 4.52 1.43 14.30
C ALA A 102 4.61 2.09 15.68
N THR A 103 5.82 2.40 16.13
CA THR A 103 6.11 3.10 17.37
C THR A 103 6.27 4.57 17.09
N THR A 104 5.19 5.30 17.31
CA THR A 104 5.12 6.69 17.79
C THR A 104 6.24 7.63 17.33
N GLY A 105 6.21 8.00 16.04
CA GLY A 105 6.58 9.37 15.64
C GLY A 105 5.27 10.16 15.53
N SER A 106 4.98 11.08 16.45
CA SER A 106 3.80 11.99 16.50
C SER A 106 2.36 11.42 16.40
N HIS A 107 2.14 10.17 16.00
CA HIS A 107 0.82 9.52 15.98
C HIS A 107 0.75 8.41 17.03
N SER A 108 0.48 8.78 18.28
CA SER A 108 0.28 7.80 19.38
C SER A 108 -0.94 6.88 19.17
N GLY A 109 -1.76 7.12 18.13
CA GLY A 109 -2.92 6.30 17.75
C GLY A 109 -2.62 5.22 16.71
N ALA A 110 -1.56 5.33 15.90
CA ALA A 110 -1.36 4.50 14.70
C ALA A 110 -0.86 3.07 14.98
N THR A 111 -0.41 2.78 16.20
CA THR A 111 0.13 1.46 16.57
C THR A 111 -0.92 0.36 16.39
N GLY A 112 -0.72 -0.50 15.38
CA GLY A 112 -1.68 -1.55 15.05
C GLY A 112 -2.94 -1.08 14.31
N LEU A 113 -2.99 0.20 13.89
CA LEU A 113 -4.03 0.79 13.04
C LEU A 113 -3.54 1.09 11.62
N VAL A 114 -2.31 0.70 11.28
CA VAL A 114 -1.73 0.78 9.94
C VAL A 114 -1.17 -0.57 9.50
N PHE A 115 -0.94 -0.75 8.21
CA PHE A 115 -0.35 -1.97 7.66
C PHE A 115 1.01 -1.69 7.03
N LYS A 116 1.76 -2.75 6.82
CA LYS A 116 2.99 -2.80 6.04
C LYS A 116 2.85 -3.77 4.89
N TRP A 117 3.54 -3.51 3.79
CA TRP A 117 3.67 -4.49 2.72
C TRP A 117 4.74 -5.50 3.08
N SER A 118 4.43 -6.77 2.84
CA SER A 118 5.37 -7.89 2.91
C SER A 118 5.37 -8.58 1.56
N VAL A 119 6.53 -8.62 0.91
CA VAL A 119 6.71 -9.24 -0.39
C VAL A 119 7.76 -10.35 -0.29
N SER A 120 7.47 -11.51 -0.88
CA SER A 120 8.39 -12.63 -0.94
C SER A 120 8.39 -13.29 -2.32
N TRP A 121 9.50 -13.91 -2.68
CA TRP A 121 9.67 -14.68 -3.91
C TRP A 121 10.49 -15.94 -3.65
N SER A 122 10.40 -16.91 -4.55
CA SER A 122 11.08 -18.21 -4.49
C SER A 122 11.49 -18.67 -5.87
#